data_AF-A0A1D3JQG5-F1
#
_entry.id   AF-A0A1D3JQG5-F1
#
_cell.length_a   1.000
_cell.length_b   1.000
_cell.length_c   1.000
_cell.angle_alpha   90.00
_cell.angle_beta   90.00
_cell.angle_gamma   90.00
#
_symmetry.space_group_name_H-M   'P 1'
#
loop_
_entity.id
_entity.type
_entity.pdbx_description
1 polymer ?
#
loop_
_entity_poly.entity_id
_entity_poly.type
_entity_poly.pdbx_seq_one_letter_code
_entity_poly.pdbx_strand_id
1 'polypeptide(L)'
;MTYGYLESFMYGEVAEGVGAWLVDAESNVAPMALSDIVKGYVDNRSRFASFMLKRDIGRYLKANLTATGLKNAAPFDYELCFSEQYFGCSNQQFLQQVSQLLDVNLKRTKWRNVKRFLKWR
;
A
#
# COMPACT_ATOMS: atom_id res chain seq x y z
N MET A 1 -9.36 4.68 14.92
CA MET A 1 -9.54 4.49 13.46
C MET A 1 -9.61 3.01 13.15
N THR A 2 -10.57 2.58 12.31
CA THR A 2 -10.85 1.16 12.04
C THR A 2 -9.80 0.49 11.14
N TYR A 3 -9.10 1.27 10.31
CA TYR A 3 -8.13 0.80 9.32
C TYR A 3 -6.80 1.55 9.42
N GLY A 4 -6.26 1.71 10.62
CA GLY A 4 -5.12 2.61 10.89
C GLY A 4 -3.85 2.32 10.06
N TYR A 5 -3.54 1.06 9.72
CA TYR A 5 -2.38 0.77 8.88
C TYR A 5 -2.63 1.15 7.42
N LEU A 6 -3.87 0.97 6.94
CA LEU A 6 -4.26 1.36 5.59
C LEU A 6 -4.28 2.89 5.45
N GLU A 7 -4.87 3.60 6.40
CA GLU A 7 -4.85 5.07 6.42
C GLU A 7 -3.41 5.59 6.47
N SER A 8 -2.58 5.10 7.39
CA SER A 8 -1.17 5.49 7.47
C SER A 8 -0.40 5.20 6.18
N PHE A 9 -0.69 4.10 5.49
CA PHE A 9 -0.06 3.75 4.22
C PHE A 9 -0.49 4.71 3.10
N MET A 10 -1.78 5.04 3.01
CA MET A 10 -2.29 5.95 1.97
C MET A 10 -1.80 7.38 2.16
N TYR A 11 -1.95 7.95 3.36
CA TYR A 11 -1.60 9.35 3.62
C TYR A 11 -0.10 9.58 3.82
N GLY A 12 0.64 8.58 4.28
CA GLY A 12 2.09 8.65 4.41
C GLY A 12 2.76 8.23 3.11
N GLU A 13 2.78 6.93 2.88
CA GLU A 13 3.70 6.30 1.92
C GLU A 13 3.26 6.50 0.46
N VAL A 14 1.95 6.39 0.18
CA VAL A 14 1.42 6.59 -1.18
C VAL A 14 1.46 8.07 -1.54
N ALA A 15 0.92 8.92 -0.67
CA ALA A 15 0.87 10.36 -0.92
C ALA A 15 2.28 10.98 -1.03
N GLU A 16 3.25 10.57 -0.21
CA GLU A 16 4.65 10.96 -0.37
C GLU A 16 5.25 10.40 -1.67
N GLY A 17 5.03 9.11 -1.96
CA GLY A 17 5.60 8.45 -3.14
C GLY A 17 5.10 9.01 -4.47
N VAL A 18 3.87 9.53 -4.52
CA VAL A 18 3.33 10.19 -5.72
C VAL A 18 3.52 11.71 -5.72
N GLY A 19 4.14 12.27 -4.68
CA GLY A 19 4.36 13.71 -4.56
C GLY A 19 3.09 14.51 -4.32
N ALA A 20 2.03 13.90 -3.76
CA ALA A 20 0.73 14.54 -3.52
C ALA A 20 0.81 15.78 -2.60
N TRP A 21 1.87 15.87 -1.81
CA TRP A 21 2.11 16.97 -0.87
C TRP A 21 3.06 18.04 -1.43
N LEU A 22 3.63 17.84 -2.63
CA LEU A 22 4.54 18.79 -3.25
C LEU A 22 3.74 19.96 -3.84
N VAL A 23 4.19 21.18 -3.60
CA VAL A 23 3.62 22.39 -4.20
C VAL A 23 4.07 22.46 -5.67
N ASP A 24 3.23 22.99 -6.57
CA ASP A 24 3.44 22.98 -8.04
C ASP A 24 4.87 23.32 -8.54
N ALA A 25 5.63 24.14 -7.82
CA ALA A 25 7.02 24.47 -8.16
C ALA A 25 8.03 23.30 -7.94
N GLU A 26 7.69 22.32 -7.11
CA GLU A 26 8.46 21.10 -6.82
C GLU A 26 7.94 19.88 -7.61
N SER A 27 6.92 20.06 -8.47
CA SER A 27 6.18 19.00 -9.18
C SER A 27 6.94 18.22 -10.26
N ASN A 28 8.22 18.52 -10.50
CA ASN A 28 9.05 17.78 -11.45
C ASN A 28 9.44 16.37 -10.94
N VAL A 29 9.01 15.98 -9.73
CA VAL A 29 9.22 14.64 -9.21
C VAL A 29 8.25 13.67 -9.89
N ALA A 30 8.79 12.77 -10.70
CA ALA A 30 7.99 11.71 -11.32
C ALA A 30 7.38 10.81 -10.22
N PRO A 31 6.06 10.53 -10.28
CA PRO A 31 5.41 9.63 -9.32
C PRO A 31 6.11 8.28 -9.27
N MET A 32 6.37 7.78 -8.06
CA MET A 32 6.95 6.45 -7.88
C MET A 32 6.00 5.35 -8.32
N ALA A 33 6.55 4.28 -8.90
CA ALA A 33 5.77 3.09 -9.19
C ALA A 33 5.24 2.44 -7.90
N LEU A 34 4.02 1.90 -7.95
CA LEU A 34 3.38 1.26 -6.79
C LEU A 34 4.23 0.13 -6.19
N SER A 35 4.95 -0.62 -7.02
CA SER A 35 5.88 -1.66 -6.57
C SER A 35 6.99 -1.12 -5.69
N ASP A 36 7.51 0.08 -6.00
CA ASP A 36 8.61 0.71 -5.27
C ASP A 36 8.12 1.33 -3.96
N ILE A 37 6.93 1.94 -3.96
CA ILE A 37 6.26 2.41 -2.75
C ILE A 37 6.06 1.26 -1.77
N VAL A 38 5.45 0.14 -2.23
CA VAL A 38 5.20 -1.02 -1.37
C VAL A 38 6.51 -1.66 -0.91
N LYS A 39 7.54 -1.71 -1.76
CA LYS A 39 8.86 -2.20 -1.37
C LYS A 39 9.47 -1.32 -0.28
N GLY A 40 9.48 0.00 -0.46
CA GLY A 40 9.98 0.96 0.52
C GLY A 40 9.27 0.82 1.87
N TYR A 41 7.94 0.71 1.86
CA TYR A 41 7.17 0.45 3.07
C TYR A 41 7.61 -0.84 3.80
N VAL A 42 7.79 -1.95 3.07
CA VAL A 42 8.20 -3.23 3.68
C VAL A 42 9.65 -3.20 4.17
N ASP A 43 10.54 -2.49 3.48
CA ASP A 43 11.94 -2.37 3.86
C ASP A 43 12.11 -1.45 5.10
N ASN A 44 11.28 -0.41 5.23
CA ASN A 44 11.33 0.58 6.32
C ASN A 44 10.50 0.18 7.55
N ARG A 45 9.50 -0.70 7.39
CA ARG A 45 8.59 -1.12 8.48
C ARG A 45 8.84 -2.54 8.91
N SER A 46 8.33 -2.88 10.09
CA SER A 46 8.37 -4.25 10.56
C SER A 46 7.48 -5.15 9.69
N ARG A 47 7.88 -6.41 9.57
CA ARG A 47 7.06 -7.46 8.93
C ARG A 47 5.66 -7.56 9.52
N PHE A 48 5.52 -7.29 10.82
CA PHE A 48 4.23 -7.25 11.50
C PHE A 48 3.36 -6.10 10.97
N ALA A 49 3.93 -4.91 10.76
CA ALA A 49 3.21 -3.79 10.14
C ALA A 49 2.76 -4.14 8.72
N SER A 50 3.61 -4.77 7.90
CA SER A 50 3.22 -5.23 6.56
C SER A 50 2.09 -6.26 6.58
N PHE A 51 2.10 -7.16 7.55
CA PHE A 51 1.00 -8.12 7.76
C PHE A 51 -0.29 -7.41 8.21
N MET A 52 -0.18 -6.44 9.11
CA MET A 52 -1.33 -5.67 9.59
C MET A 52 -1.95 -4.80 8.49
N LEU A 53 -1.13 -4.15 7.65
CA LEU A 53 -1.59 -3.44 6.46
C LEU A 53 -2.41 -4.38 5.55
N LYS A 54 -1.88 -5.57 5.24
CA LYS A 54 -2.61 -6.55 4.43
C LYS A 54 -3.95 -6.94 5.08
N ARG A 55 -3.97 -7.14 6.39
CA ARG A 55 -5.20 -7.46 7.14
C ARG A 55 -6.21 -6.32 7.05
N ASP A 56 -5.76 -5.08 7.19
CA ASP A 56 -6.61 -3.89 7.12
C ASP A 56 -7.20 -3.75 5.72
N ILE A 57 -6.41 -3.95 4.66
CA ILE A 57 -6.90 -3.99 3.26
C ILE A 57 -8.01 -5.03 3.10
N GLY A 58 -7.78 -6.26 3.58
CA GLY A 58 -8.77 -7.33 3.46
C GLY A 58 -10.08 -7.03 4.20
N ARG A 59 -10.01 -6.46 5.41
CA ARG A 59 -11.18 -6.04 6.18
C ARG A 59 -11.93 -4.90 5.49
N TYR A 60 -11.18 -3.92 4.99
CA TYR A 60 -11.71 -2.77 4.28
C TYR A 60 -12.47 -3.22 3.03
N LEU A 61 -11.85 -4.03 2.17
CA LEU A 61 -12.52 -4.59 0.98
C LEU A 61 -13.79 -5.35 1.38
N LYS A 62 -13.74 -6.21 2.39
CA LYS A 62 -14.91 -6.98 2.84
C LYS A 62 -16.07 -6.10 3.32
N ALA A 63 -15.77 -4.98 3.99
CA ALA A 63 -16.78 -4.10 4.56
C ALA A 63 -17.34 -3.06 3.57
N ASN A 64 -16.62 -2.81 2.48
CA ASN A 64 -16.84 -1.66 1.59
C ASN A 64 -17.08 -2.04 0.14
N LEU A 65 -16.83 -3.29 -0.26
CA LEU A 65 -17.14 -3.79 -1.59
C LEU A 65 -18.63 -4.02 -1.76
N THR A 66 -19.20 -3.46 -2.83
CA THR A 66 -20.59 -3.60 -3.25
C THR A 66 -20.67 -4.29 -4.62
N ALA A 67 -21.88 -4.57 -5.10
CA ALA A 67 -22.08 -5.16 -6.42
C ALA A 67 -21.55 -4.29 -7.58
N THR A 68 -21.46 -2.97 -7.38
CA THR A 68 -21.02 -2.00 -8.40
C THR A 68 -19.58 -1.53 -8.20
N GLY A 69 -18.89 -2.00 -7.16
CA GLY A 69 -17.52 -1.64 -6.83
C GLY A 69 -17.32 -1.24 -5.38
N LEU A 70 -16.15 -0.69 -5.09
CA LEU A 70 -15.81 -0.19 -3.76
C LEU A 70 -16.62 1.06 -3.45
N LYS A 71 -17.33 1.12 -2.31
CA LYS A 71 -17.99 2.35 -1.88
C LYS A 71 -16.94 3.41 -1.53
N ASN A 72 -17.25 4.68 -1.81
CA ASN A 72 -16.40 5.79 -1.39
C ASN A 72 -16.42 5.91 0.13
N ALA A 73 -15.28 5.62 0.75
CA ALA A 73 -15.05 5.68 2.18
C ALA A 73 -13.56 5.93 2.43
N ALA A 74 -13.23 6.66 3.50
CA ALA A 74 -11.85 6.88 3.90
C ALA A 74 -11.04 5.57 3.90
N PRO A 75 -9.81 5.54 3.37
CA PRO A 75 -8.99 6.68 2.92
C PRO A 75 -9.16 7.06 1.43
N PHE A 76 -10.20 6.56 0.77
CA PHE A 76 -10.52 6.82 -0.64
C PHE A 76 -11.79 7.69 -0.76
N ASP A 77 -11.94 8.65 0.14
CA ASP A 77 -12.93 9.70 -0.02
C ASP A 77 -12.61 10.57 -1.26
N TYR A 78 -13.61 11.33 -1.72
CA TYR A 78 -13.58 12.06 -3.00
C TYR A 78 -12.41 13.05 -3.16
N GLU A 79 -11.70 13.38 -2.09
CA GLU A 79 -10.55 14.28 -2.13
C GLU A 79 -9.27 13.58 -2.60
N LEU A 80 -9.19 12.24 -2.55
CA LEU A 80 -7.96 11.47 -2.79
C LEU A 80 -8.19 10.34 -3.79
N CYS A 81 -8.36 10.69 -5.07
CA CYS A 81 -8.42 9.75 -6.20
C CYS A 81 -7.03 9.20 -6.58
N PHE A 82 -6.19 8.82 -5.62
CA PHE A 82 -4.80 8.45 -5.89
C PHE A 82 -4.65 7.29 -6.88
N SER A 83 -5.50 6.26 -6.73
CA SER A 83 -5.50 5.07 -7.57
C SER A 83 -5.72 5.41 -9.06
N GLU A 84 -6.69 6.26 -9.35
CA GLU A 84 -7.07 6.65 -10.70
C GLU A 84 -6.07 7.65 -11.28
N GLN A 85 -5.72 8.68 -10.50
CA GLN A 85 -4.86 9.79 -10.95
C GLN A 85 -3.42 9.35 -11.19
N TYR A 86 -2.83 8.56 -10.30
CA TYR A 86 -1.40 8.23 -10.36
C TYR A 86 -1.11 6.81 -10.85
N PHE A 87 -2.08 5.90 -10.77
CA PHE A 87 -1.88 4.50 -11.13
C PHE A 87 -2.85 3.99 -12.20
N GLY A 88 -3.79 4.82 -12.68
CA GLY A 88 -4.71 4.49 -13.77
C GLY A 88 -5.58 3.27 -13.48
N CYS A 89 -5.92 3.00 -12.23
CA CYS A 89 -6.68 1.82 -11.82
C CYS A 89 -7.74 2.17 -10.76
N SER A 90 -8.74 1.31 -10.59
CA SER A 90 -9.75 1.53 -9.56
C SER A 90 -9.20 1.33 -8.15
N ASN A 91 -9.81 1.95 -7.14
CA ASN A 91 -9.46 1.74 -5.72
C ASN A 91 -9.41 0.26 -5.32
N GLN A 92 -10.33 -0.55 -5.85
CA GLN A 92 -10.33 -1.99 -5.62
C GLN A 92 -9.09 -2.67 -6.23
N GLN A 93 -8.79 -2.38 -7.51
CA GLN A 93 -7.63 -2.95 -8.19
C GLN A 93 -6.34 -2.54 -7.51
N PHE A 94 -6.22 -1.27 -7.14
CA PHE A 94 -5.10 -0.73 -6.37
C PHE A 94 -4.86 -1.53 -5.08
N LEU A 95 -5.90 -1.71 -4.25
CA LEU A 95 -5.81 -2.45 -2.99
C LEU A 95 -5.44 -3.94 -3.21
N GLN A 96 -5.95 -4.55 -4.26
CA GLN A 96 -5.59 -5.92 -4.64
C GLN A 96 -4.11 -6.03 -5.04
N GLN A 97 -3.61 -5.08 -5.84
CA GLN A 97 -2.19 -5.03 -6.24
C GLN A 97 -1.28 -4.81 -5.03
N VAL A 98 -1.61 -3.88 -4.13
CA VAL A 98 -0.87 -3.68 -2.88
C VAL A 98 -0.82 -4.98 -2.06
N SER A 99 -1.95 -5.66 -1.89
CA SER A 99 -2.01 -6.94 -1.16
C SER A 99 -1.12 -8.02 -1.79
N GLN A 100 -1.08 -8.11 -3.13
CA GLN A 100 -0.20 -9.03 -3.86
C GLN A 100 1.29 -8.67 -3.68
N LEU A 101 1.65 -7.40 -3.77
CA LEU A 101 3.02 -6.92 -3.56
C LEU A 101 3.51 -7.15 -2.13
N LEU A 102 2.63 -6.98 -1.13
CA LEU A 102 2.92 -7.33 0.26
C LEU A 102 3.19 -8.84 0.40
N ASP A 103 2.40 -9.70 -0.25
CA ASP A 103 2.63 -11.14 -0.23
C ASP A 103 3.98 -11.55 -0.82
N VAL A 104 4.38 -10.94 -1.93
CA VAL A 104 5.69 -11.19 -2.56
C VAL A 104 6.81 -10.83 -1.59
N ASN A 105 6.75 -9.66 -0.96
CA ASN A 105 7.81 -9.19 -0.06
C ASN A 105 7.82 -9.91 1.30
N LEU A 106 6.65 -10.28 1.84
CA LEU A 106 6.54 -11.11 3.04
C LEU A 106 7.09 -12.54 2.82
N LYS A 107 6.95 -13.10 1.62
CA LYS A 107 7.59 -14.38 1.24
C LYS A 107 9.10 -14.22 1.12
N ARG A 108 9.60 -13.19 0.43
CA ARG A 108 11.06 -12.93 0.30
C ARG A 108 11.76 -12.83 1.67
N THR A 109 11.17 -12.13 2.63
CA THR A 109 11.73 -12.02 3.98
C THR A 109 11.72 -13.35 4.75
N LYS A 110 10.71 -14.22 4.57
CA LYS A 110 10.73 -15.60 5.14
C LYS A 110 11.98 -16.35 4.65
N TRP A 111 12.20 -16.34 3.34
CA TRP A 111 13.34 -17.04 2.73
C TRP A 111 14.70 -16.49 3.17
N ARG A 112 14.83 -15.17 3.33
CA ARG A 112 16.08 -14.56 3.83
C ARG A 112 16.40 -15.03 5.25
N ASN A 113 15.39 -15.06 6.14
CA ASN A 113 15.58 -15.51 7.52
C ASN A 113 15.90 -17.00 7.61
N VAL A 114 15.22 -17.84 6.83
CA VAL A 114 15.50 -19.29 6.75
C VAL A 114 16.92 -19.55 6.22
N LYS A 115 17.34 -18.86 5.15
CA LYS A 115 18.72 -18.96 4.64
C LYS A 115 19.75 -18.51 5.67
N ARG A 116 19.47 -17.47 6.44
CA ARG A 116 20.37 -17.00 7.52
C ARG A 116 20.51 -18.03 8.63
N PHE A 117 19.41 -18.66 9.03
CA PHE A 117 19.41 -19.76 10.00
C PHE A 117 20.18 -21.00 9.50
N LEU A 118 20.00 -21.37 8.22
CA LEU A 118 20.70 -22.51 7.62
C LEU A 118 22.20 -22.28 7.42
N LYS A 119 22.67 -21.03 7.27
CA LYS A 119 24.10 -20.70 7.19
C LYS A 119 24.80 -20.69 8.55
N TRP A 120 24.06 -20.71 9.65
CA TRP A 120 24.58 -20.69 11.03
C TRP A 120 24.66 -22.09 11.65
N ARG A 121 24.36 -23.14 10.88
CA ARG A 121 24.37 -24.53 11.29
C ARG A 121 25.31 -25.32 10.39
#